data_AF-A0AAD7ZRW3-F1
#
_entry.id   AF-A0AAD7ZRW3-F1
#
_cell.length_a   1.000
_cell.length_b   1.000
_cell.length_c   1.000
_cell.angle_alpha   90.00
_cell.angle_beta   90.00
_cell.angle_gamma   90.00
#
_symmetry.space_group_name_H-M   'P 1'
#
loop_
_entity.id
_entity.type
_entity.pdbx_description
1 polymer ?
#
loop_
_entity_poly.entity_id
_entity_poly.type
_entity_poly.pdbx_seq_one_letter_code
_entity_poly.pdbx_strand_id
1 'polypeptide(L)'
;FSLFNVIRFQNVQCVGTNNLRGTCFARKECTNLGGISSGSCARGWGTCCIIQKTCGDSTKLNCTYFSNTDYPGLYSDGGRCTITLRLDFLDFTLAQPDANGNCLDDSFVVSGGSSVVPVICGENTGQHVYVDFASDSSPILITVSTNPSVSANRKWNIKITQIECSNTERAPSGCLMYYSAISGKVMSFNYASSGRGIELPWTREIANLNYGVCIKMAPNYCTIQWSQSSGDAYSFTVSGDTGGIATDLLGM
;
A
#
# COMPACT_ATOMS: atom_id res chain seq x y z
N PHE A 1 -28.19 -42.81 -0.63
CA PHE A 1 -26.81 -42.38 -0.41
C PHE A 1 -26.54 -41.15 -1.27
N SER A 2 -26.38 -39.96 -0.66
CA SER A 2 -26.02 -38.74 -1.40
C SER A 2 -24.49 -38.64 -1.45
N LEU A 3 -23.90 -38.84 -2.62
CA LEU A 3 -22.48 -38.64 -2.88
C LEU A 3 -22.26 -37.15 -3.17
N PHE A 4 -21.96 -36.37 -2.12
CA PHE A 4 -21.43 -35.02 -2.31
C PHE A 4 -19.96 -35.13 -2.75
N ASN A 5 -19.71 -34.92 -4.05
CA ASN A 5 -18.34 -34.71 -4.54
C ASN A 5 -17.90 -33.29 -4.15
N VAL A 6 -17.12 -33.19 -3.08
CA VAL A 6 -16.48 -31.93 -2.67
C VAL A 6 -15.22 -31.76 -3.50
N ILE A 7 -15.31 -30.95 -4.56
CA ILE A 7 -14.15 -30.59 -5.38
C ILE A 7 -13.36 -29.53 -4.63
N ARG A 8 -12.12 -29.89 -4.27
CA ARG A 8 -11.14 -28.98 -3.68
C ARG A 8 -10.16 -28.55 -4.76
N PHE A 9 -9.88 -27.26 -4.83
CA PHE A 9 -8.85 -26.69 -5.67
C PHE A 9 -8.04 -25.69 -4.85
N GLN A 10 -6.81 -25.42 -5.29
CA GLN A 10 -5.97 -24.43 -4.64
C GLN A 10 -6.54 -23.03 -4.87
N ASN A 11 -6.66 -22.26 -3.79
CA ASN A 11 -7.11 -20.87 -3.84
C ASN A 11 -5.98 -20.01 -4.41
N VAL A 12 -6.03 -19.77 -5.71
CA VAL A 12 -5.02 -19.00 -6.45
C VAL A 12 -5.55 -17.62 -6.85
N GLN A 13 -4.64 -16.67 -7.07
CA GLN A 13 -5.00 -15.35 -7.59
C GLN A 13 -5.70 -15.49 -8.96
N CYS A 14 -6.74 -14.70 -9.17
CA CYS A 14 -7.49 -14.60 -10.42
C CYS A 14 -7.77 -13.13 -10.74
N VAL A 15 -8.09 -12.85 -12.00
CA VAL A 15 -8.55 -11.53 -12.45
C VAL A 15 -10.03 -11.65 -12.79
N GLY A 16 -10.86 -10.83 -12.15
CA GLY A 16 -12.29 -10.85 -12.39
C GLY A 16 -12.69 -10.11 -13.66
N THR A 17 -13.96 -10.26 -14.06
CA THR A 17 -14.52 -9.59 -15.25
C THR A 17 -14.53 -8.07 -15.16
N ASN A 18 -14.40 -7.53 -13.95
CA ASN A 18 -14.26 -6.11 -13.66
C ASN A 18 -12.78 -5.64 -13.57
N ASN A 19 -11.83 -6.43 -14.07
CA ASN A 19 -10.38 -6.19 -13.99
C ASN A 19 -9.79 -6.07 -12.57
N LEU A 20 -10.57 -6.38 -11.52
CA LEU A 20 -10.07 -6.45 -10.16
C LEU A 20 -9.46 -7.82 -9.90
N ARG A 21 -8.36 -7.85 -9.13
CA ARG A 21 -7.74 -9.09 -8.69
C ARG A 21 -8.50 -9.66 -7.50
N GLY A 22 -8.83 -10.94 -7.57
CA GLY A 22 -9.48 -11.67 -6.49
C GLY A 22 -8.75 -12.98 -6.19
N THR A 23 -9.36 -13.80 -5.35
CA THR A 23 -8.90 -15.15 -5.05
C THR A 23 -9.94 -16.15 -5.56
N CYS A 24 -9.46 -17.19 -6.23
CA CYS A 24 -10.31 -18.25 -6.71
C CYS A 24 -10.86 -19.04 -5.51
N PHE A 25 -12.17 -18.97 -5.26
CA PHE A 25 -12.83 -19.71 -4.20
C PHE A 25 -14.00 -20.52 -4.76
N ALA A 26 -14.45 -21.51 -3.99
CA ALA A 26 -15.76 -22.12 -4.27
C ALA A 26 -16.85 -21.04 -4.14
N ARG A 27 -17.89 -21.07 -4.98
CA ARG A 27 -18.94 -20.04 -4.98
C ARG A 27 -19.53 -19.79 -3.59
N LYS A 28 -19.84 -20.88 -2.87
CA LYS A 28 -20.41 -20.80 -1.52
C LYS A 28 -19.42 -20.24 -0.50
N GLU A 29 -18.15 -20.58 -0.63
CA GLU A 29 -17.08 -20.02 0.21
C GLU A 29 -16.93 -18.52 -0.02
N CYS A 30 -16.92 -18.07 -1.29
CA CYS A 30 -16.88 -16.65 -1.62
C CYS A 30 -18.02 -15.86 -0.95
N THR A 31 -19.26 -16.37 -1.03
CA THR A 31 -20.42 -15.75 -0.37
C THR A 31 -20.29 -15.74 1.15
N ASN A 32 -19.82 -16.83 1.76
CA ASN A 32 -19.62 -16.91 3.22
C ASN A 32 -18.56 -15.92 3.72
N LEU A 33 -17.56 -15.62 2.90
CA LEU A 33 -16.52 -14.62 3.19
C LEU A 33 -17.00 -13.17 2.94
N GLY A 34 -18.25 -12.98 2.51
CA GLY A 34 -18.81 -11.68 2.14
C GLY A 34 -18.21 -11.11 0.85
N GLY A 35 -17.69 -11.97 -0.03
CA GLY A 35 -17.07 -11.59 -1.28
C GLY A 35 -18.02 -11.48 -2.46
N ILE A 36 -17.61 -10.71 -3.46
CA ILE A 36 -18.32 -10.54 -4.73
C ILE A 36 -17.74 -11.50 -5.76
N SER A 37 -18.59 -12.29 -6.40
CA SER A 37 -18.21 -13.17 -7.50
C SER A 37 -18.03 -12.36 -8.79
N SER A 38 -16.84 -12.41 -9.39
CA SER A 38 -16.49 -11.68 -10.61
C SER A 38 -15.78 -12.59 -11.60
N GLY A 39 -16.52 -13.39 -12.37
CA GLY A 39 -15.94 -14.35 -13.32
C GLY A 39 -15.61 -15.71 -12.73
N SER A 40 -15.23 -16.66 -13.59
CA SER A 40 -14.96 -18.06 -13.22
C SER A 40 -13.47 -18.38 -13.17
N CYS A 41 -13.08 -19.29 -12.29
CA CYS A 41 -11.69 -19.78 -12.17
C CYS A 41 -11.69 -21.30 -11.94
N ALA A 42 -10.50 -21.92 -11.81
CA ALA A 42 -10.33 -23.36 -11.63
C ALA A 42 -11.14 -24.20 -12.65
N ARG A 43 -11.06 -23.85 -13.94
CA ARG A 43 -11.82 -24.50 -15.03
C ARG A 43 -13.34 -24.53 -14.82
N GLY A 44 -13.89 -23.51 -14.14
CA GLY A 44 -15.33 -23.35 -13.92
C GLY A 44 -15.84 -23.89 -12.57
N TRP A 45 -14.99 -24.57 -11.80
CA TRP A 45 -15.34 -25.06 -10.46
C TRP A 45 -15.32 -23.97 -9.40
N GLY A 46 -14.62 -22.86 -9.66
CA GLY A 46 -14.52 -21.71 -8.76
C GLY A 46 -15.06 -20.41 -9.37
N THR A 47 -15.21 -19.42 -8.49
CA THR A 47 -15.50 -18.03 -8.85
C THR A 47 -14.31 -17.17 -8.44
N CYS A 48 -13.98 -16.15 -9.24
CA CYS A 48 -13.00 -15.18 -8.82
C CYS A 48 -13.65 -14.26 -7.78
N CYS A 49 -13.31 -14.48 -6.52
CA CYS A 49 -13.93 -13.83 -5.40
C CYS A 49 -13.16 -12.57 -5.03
N ILE A 50 -13.84 -11.44 -5.04
CA ILE A 50 -13.28 -10.14 -4.68
C ILE A 50 -13.84 -9.77 -3.31
N ILE A 51 -12.95 -9.67 -2.32
CA ILE A 51 -13.33 -9.20 -0.99
C ILE A 51 -13.14 -7.68 -0.97
N GLN A 52 -14.24 -6.93 -0.88
CA GLN A 52 -14.21 -5.49 -0.64
C GLN A 52 -14.62 -5.22 0.81
N LYS A 53 -13.96 -4.26 1.45
CA LYS A 53 -14.21 -3.87 2.84
C LYS A 53 -14.35 -2.36 2.90
N THR A 54 -15.24 -1.90 3.77
CA THR A 54 -15.55 -0.49 4.00
C THR A 54 -15.18 -0.08 5.42
N CYS A 55 -15.31 1.21 5.75
CA CYS A 55 -14.98 1.72 7.07
C CYS A 55 -15.77 0.98 8.17
N GLY A 56 -15.09 0.50 9.20
CA GLY A 56 -15.67 -0.29 10.29
C GLY A 56 -15.64 -1.81 10.08
N ASP A 57 -15.30 -2.27 8.88
CA ASP A 57 -15.11 -3.70 8.61
C ASP A 57 -13.72 -4.19 9.05
N SER A 58 -13.64 -5.48 9.39
CA SER A 58 -12.37 -6.18 9.59
C SER A 58 -12.26 -7.40 8.67
N THR A 59 -11.03 -7.80 8.35
CA THR A 59 -10.77 -9.01 7.57
C THR A 59 -9.44 -9.64 7.96
N LYS A 60 -9.43 -10.98 8.06
CA LYS A 60 -8.21 -11.79 8.20
C LYS A 60 -7.75 -12.36 6.86
N LEU A 61 -8.50 -12.08 5.79
CA LEU A 61 -8.28 -12.64 4.46
C LEU A 61 -7.22 -11.81 3.74
N ASN A 62 -5.97 -12.29 3.71
CA ASN A 62 -5.17 -12.44 2.50
C ASN A 62 -3.88 -13.29 2.67
N CYS A 63 -3.91 -14.40 3.39
CA CYS A 63 -3.03 -15.56 3.18
C CYS A 63 -3.89 -16.74 3.59
N THR A 64 -4.33 -17.59 2.65
CA THR A 64 -5.21 -18.72 2.99
C THR A 64 -4.45 -19.82 3.72
N TYR A 65 -3.11 -19.84 3.61
CA TYR A 65 -2.26 -20.79 4.32
C TYR A 65 -0.97 -20.10 4.78
N PHE A 66 -0.71 -20.17 6.09
CA PHE A 66 0.56 -19.77 6.72
C PHE A 66 1.32 -21.06 7.03
N SER A 67 2.29 -21.39 6.18
CA SER A 67 3.08 -22.62 6.27
C SER A 67 4.56 -22.29 6.29
N ASN A 68 5.37 -23.12 6.95
CA ASN A 68 6.82 -23.00 6.88
C ASN A 68 7.33 -23.18 5.44
N THR A 69 8.52 -22.66 5.15
CA THR A 69 9.20 -22.79 3.85
C THR A 69 9.30 -24.23 3.35
N ASP A 70 9.37 -25.19 4.27
CA ASP A 70 9.58 -26.61 3.96
C ASP A 70 8.30 -27.45 4.01
N TYR A 71 7.12 -26.84 4.17
CA TYR A 71 5.85 -27.58 4.32
C TYR A 71 5.60 -28.57 3.16
N PRO A 72 5.14 -29.83 3.44
CA PRO A 72 4.76 -30.42 4.72
C PRO A 72 5.91 -30.95 5.59
N GLY A 73 7.16 -30.73 5.18
CA GLY A 73 8.36 -31.05 5.95
C GLY A 73 8.56 -30.16 7.18
N LEU A 74 9.45 -30.59 8.07
CA LEU A 74 9.76 -29.92 9.33
C LEU A 74 10.65 -28.69 9.08
N TYR A 75 10.29 -27.56 9.67
CA TYR A 75 11.12 -26.36 9.73
C TYR A 75 12.17 -26.53 10.83
N SER A 76 13.46 -26.43 10.50
CA SER A 76 14.57 -26.65 11.44
C SER A 76 15.31 -25.37 11.87
N ASP A 77 14.98 -24.22 11.28
CA ASP A 77 15.66 -22.94 11.56
C ASP A 77 14.97 -22.14 12.67
N GLY A 78 15.76 -21.40 13.47
CA GLY A 78 15.25 -20.47 14.47
C GLY A 78 15.01 -19.09 13.86
N GLY A 79 13.75 -18.62 13.83
CA GLY A 79 13.40 -17.28 13.35
C GLY A 79 11.97 -16.87 13.70
N ARG A 80 11.69 -15.56 13.77
CA ARG A 80 10.33 -15.01 13.87
C ARG A 80 9.83 -14.68 12.47
N CYS A 81 8.75 -15.30 12.03
CA CYS A 81 8.08 -14.99 10.78
C CYS A 81 6.83 -14.15 11.07
N THR A 82 6.87 -12.87 10.72
CA THR A 82 5.73 -11.96 10.74
C THR A 82 5.30 -11.64 9.31
N ILE A 83 3.99 -11.67 9.05
CA ILE A 83 3.40 -11.25 7.78
C ILE A 83 3.60 -9.73 7.64
N THR A 84 3.78 -9.23 6.42
CA THR A 84 3.81 -7.79 6.12
C THR A 84 2.59 -7.43 5.27
N LEU A 85 1.93 -6.31 5.56
CA LEU A 85 0.91 -5.73 4.68
C LEU A 85 1.54 -4.77 3.69
N ARG A 86 1.12 -4.84 2.44
CA ARG A 86 1.34 -3.79 1.44
C ARG A 86 0.01 -3.14 1.11
N LEU A 87 -0.06 -1.82 1.29
CA LEU A 87 -1.20 -0.99 0.94
C LEU A 87 -0.86 -0.24 -0.35
N ASP A 88 -1.52 -0.55 -1.46
CA ASP A 88 -1.38 0.18 -2.73
C ASP A 88 -2.53 1.19 -2.87
N PHE A 89 -2.22 2.47 -3.05
CA PHE A 89 -3.19 3.54 -3.24
C PHE A 89 -3.62 3.62 -4.71
N LEU A 90 -4.69 2.92 -5.08
CA LEU A 90 -5.17 2.87 -6.47
C LEU A 90 -5.88 4.16 -6.89
N ASP A 91 -6.58 4.78 -5.96
CA ASP A 91 -7.11 6.15 -6.05
C ASP A 91 -7.05 6.70 -4.63
N PHE A 92 -6.41 7.83 -4.39
CA PHE A 92 -6.26 8.40 -3.06
C PHE A 92 -6.09 9.91 -3.13
N THR A 93 -7.16 10.62 -2.79
CA THR A 93 -7.26 12.07 -2.72
C THR A 93 -8.02 12.44 -1.45
N LEU A 94 -7.39 13.20 -0.57
CA LEU A 94 -7.98 13.83 0.61
C LEU A 94 -7.78 15.35 0.54
N ALA A 95 -8.32 16.11 1.51
CA ALA A 95 -7.99 17.53 1.67
C ALA A 95 -6.47 17.73 1.79
N GLN A 96 -6.00 18.88 1.28
CA GLN A 96 -4.59 19.29 1.37
C GLN A 96 -4.22 19.62 2.82
N PRO A 97 -2.93 19.53 3.20
CA PRO A 97 -2.48 19.98 4.51
C PRO A 97 -2.57 21.51 4.64
N ASP A 98 -2.43 22.01 5.87
CA ASP A 98 -2.34 23.45 6.13
C ASP A 98 -1.02 24.06 5.60
N ALA A 99 -0.83 25.37 5.80
CA ALA A 99 0.40 26.07 5.42
C ALA A 99 1.67 25.54 6.10
N ASN A 100 1.53 24.85 7.22
CA ASN A 100 2.64 24.25 7.97
C ASN A 100 2.84 22.76 7.62
N GLY A 101 2.07 22.19 6.68
CA GLY A 101 2.16 20.78 6.29
C GLY A 101 1.36 19.82 7.17
N ASN A 102 0.50 20.31 8.07
CA ASN A 102 -0.29 19.46 8.95
C ASN A 102 -1.60 19.01 8.29
N CYS A 103 -1.87 17.71 8.34
CA CYS A 103 -3.11 17.09 7.85
C CYS A 103 -4.27 17.25 8.85
N LEU A 104 -4.75 18.49 9.05
CA LEU A 104 -5.75 18.82 10.08
C LEU A 104 -7.19 18.52 9.65
N ASP A 105 -7.54 18.76 8.39
CA ASP A 105 -8.90 18.57 7.89
C ASP A 105 -9.20 17.10 7.57
N ASP A 106 -8.34 16.49 6.77
CA ASP A 106 -8.42 15.08 6.45
C ASP A 106 -7.10 14.40 6.77
N SER A 107 -7.16 13.16 7.24
CA SER A 107 -5.97 12.36 7.55
C SER A 107 -6.19 10.88 7.31
N PHE A 108 -5.12 10.22 6.85
CA PHE A 108 -4.97 8.79 6.80
C PHE A 108 -3.91 8.35 7.79
N VAL A 109 -4.29 7.41 8.65
CA VAL A 109 -3.46 6.91 9.75
C VAL A 109 -3.49 5.40 9.74
N VAL A 110 -2.32 4.79 9.87
CA VAL A 110 -2.19 3.35 10.11
C VAL A 110 -1.58 3.15 11.50
N SER A 111 -2.24 2.35 12.34
CA SER A 111 -1.80 2.05 13.71
C SER A 111 -1.86 0.55 14.01
N GLY A 112 -1.30 0.12 15.14
CA GLY A 112 -1.26 -1.29 15.56
C GLY A 112 -0.21 -2.16 14.85
N GLY A 113 0.48 -1.62 13.85
CA GLY A 113 1.66 -2.24 13.23
C GLY A 113 2.96 -1.90 13.97
N SER A 114 4.04 -2.61 13.63
CA SER A 114 5.40 -2.27 14.09
C SER A 114 6.08 -1.22 13.21
N SER A 115 5.58 -0.98 12.00
CA SER A 115 6.03 0.10 11.13
C SER A 115 5.39 1.43 11.52
N VAL A 116 6.19 2.49 11.58
CA VAL A 116 5.71 3.86 11.78
C VAL A 116 5.31 4.43 10.42
N VAL A 117 4.00 4.51 10.16
CA VAL A 117 3.45 5.18 8.99
C VAL A 117 3.13 6.63 9.40
N PRO A 118 3.67 7.66 8.72
CA PRO A 118 3.32 9.04 9.03
C PRO A 118 1.84 9.31 8.71
N VAL A 119 1.31 10.40 9.26
CA VAL A 119 -0.03 10.87 8.88
C VAL A 119 0.03 11.38 7.44
N ILE A 120 -0.86 10.88 6.59
CA ILE A 120 -0.88 11.22 5.16
C ILE A 120 -2.19 11.93 4.81
N CYS A 121 -2.12 12.95 3.96
CA CYS A 121 -3.29 13.62 3.36
C CYS A 121 -2.96 14.07 1.93
N GLY A 122 -3.87 14.79 1.28
CA GLY A 122 -3.75 15.22 -0.11
C GLY A 122 -3.76 14.06 -1.12
N GLU A 123 -2.96 14.15 -2.18
CA GLU A 123 -3.01 13.27 -3.36
C GLU A 123 -1.87 12.24 -3.34
N ASN A 124 -2.21 10.95 -3.23
CA ASN A 124 -1.22 9.87 -3.12
C ASN A 124 -1.51 8.68 -4.05
N THR A 125 -2.36 8.88 -5.06
CA THR A 125 -2.66 7.87 -6.08
C THR A 125 -1.38 7.35 -6.74
N GLY A 126 -1.27 6.02 -6.85
CA GLY A 126 -0.13 5.32 -7.42
C GLY A 126 1.02 5.06 -6.45
N GLN A 127 0.97 5.56 -5.22
CA GLN A 127 1.94 5.25 -4.17
C GLN A 127 1.53 4.02 -3.36
N HIS A 128 2.44 3.54 -2.51
CA HIS A 128 2.21 2.38 -1.65
C HIS A 128 2.97 2.49 -0.33
N VAL A 129 2.51 1.76 0.68
CA VAL A 129 3.21 1.61 1.97
C VAL A 129 3.27 0.16 2.41
N TYR A 130 4.36 -0.21 3.07
CA TYR A 130 4.56 -1.50 3.73
C TYR A 130 4.38 -1.33 5.24
N VAL A 131 3.61 -2.22 5.85
CA VAL A 131 3.25 -2.18 7.27
C VAL A 131 3.42 -3.58 7.86
N ASP A 132 4.39 -3.73 8.75
CA ASP A 132 4.61 -4.97 9.48
C ASP A 132 3.62 -5.10 10.64
N PHE A 133 3.13 -6.32 10.89
CA PHE A 133 2.37 -6.59 12.10
C PHE A 133 3.26 -6.45 13.34
N ALA A 134 2.69 -5.98 14.44
CA ALA A 134 3.35 -5.99 15.73
C ALA A 134 3.41 -7.42 16.32
N SER A 135 4.41 -7.69 17.14
CA SER A 135 4.61 -9.02 17.74
C SER A 135 3.59 -9.40 18.82
N ASP A 136 2.79 -8.43 19.25
CA ASP A 136 1.75 -8.57 20.28
C ASP A 136 0.39 -9.03 19.70
N SER A 137 0.33 -9.36 18.40
CA SER A 137 -0.90 -9.73 17.68
C SER A 137 -1.97 -8.63 17.62
N SER A 138 -1.59 -7.37 17.87
CA SER A 138 -2.48 -6.23 17.69
C SER A 138 -2.92 -6.13 16.22
N PRO A 139 -4.22 -5.90 15.95
CA PRO A 139 -4.70 -5.71 14.60
C PRO A 139 -4.13 -4.41 14.03
N ILE A 140 -3.73 -4.43 12.76
CA ILE A 140 -3.42 -3.20 12.03
C ILE A 140 -4.74 -2.48 11.74
N LEU A 141 -4.86 -1.25 12.22
CA LEU A 141 -6.01 -0.38 12.00
C LEU A 141 -5.67 0.66 10.95
N ILE A 142 -6.51 0.74 9.92
CA ILE A 142 -6.41 1.74 8.85
C ILE A 142 -7.57 2.70 9.03
N THR A 143 -7.27 3.97 9.24
CA THR A 143 -8.27 5.01 9.53
C THR A 143 -8.15 6.14 8.53
N VAL A 144 -9.29 6.52 7.94
CA VAL A 144 -9.46 7.76 7.18
C VAL A 144 -10.40 8.65 7.98
N SER A 145 -9.92 9.80 8.42
CA SER A 145 -10.69 10.84 9.10
C SER A 145 -10.90 12.00 8.14
N THR A 146 -12.11 12.55 8.10
CA THR A 146 -12.46 13.66 7.18
C THR A 146 -13.24 14.75 7.90
N ASN A 147 -12.93 16.02 7.63
CA ASN A 147 -13.66 17.17 8.16
C ASN A 147 -14.80 17.57 7.21
N PRO A 148 -16.07 17.36 7.57
CA PRO A 148 -17.22 17.68 6.72
C PRO A 148 -17.38 19.20 6.48
N SER A 149 -16.72 20.05 7.27
CA SER A 149 -16.77 21.50 7.14
C SER A 149 -15.90 22.02 5.98
N VAL A 150 -15.05 21.17 5.40
CA VAL A 150 -14.17 21.50 4.27
C VAL A 150 -14.65 20.81 3.00
N SER A 151 -14.84 21.60 1.95
CA SER A 151 -15.19 21.10 0.62
C SER A 151 -13.93 20.56 -0.07
N ALA A 152 -13.86 19.25 -0.28
CA ALA A 152 -12.76 18.57 -0.95
C ALA A 152 -13.27 17.40 -1.78
N ASN A 153 -12.62 17.15 -2.93
CA ASN A 153 -12.96 16.03 -3.82
C ASN A 153 -12.32 14.72 -3.32
N ARG A 154 -12.87 14.19 -2.23
CA ARG A 154 -12.32 13.02 -1.53
C ARG A 154 -12.59 11.73 -2.29
N LYS A 155 -11.55 10.92 -2.49
CA LYS A 155 -11.63 9.57 -3.07
C LYS A 155 -10.58 8.69 -2.43
N TRP A 156 -10.92 7.47 -2.04
CA TRP A 156 -9.94 6.50 -1.62
C TRP A 156 -10.33 5.09 -2.08
N ASN A 157 -9.37 4.39 -2.64
CA ASN A 157 -9.43 3.01 -3.07
C ASN A 157 -8.04 2.40 -2.81
N ILE A 158 -7.95 1.62 -1.74
CA ILE A 158 -6.69 1.08 -1.24
C ILE A 158 -6.74 -0.43 -1.38
N LYS A 159 -5.78 -0.99 -2.12
CA LYS A 159 -5.63 -2.42 -2.24
C LYS A 159 -4.70 -2.92 -1.14
N ILE A 160 -5.18 -3.91 -0.38
CA ILE A 160 -4.42 -4.52 0.73
C ILE A 160 -3.92 -5.90 0.29
N THR A 161 -2.61 -6.11 0.38
CA THR A 161 -1.96 -7.38 0.06
C THR A 161 -1.17 -7.85 1.28
N GLN A 162 -1.37 -9.08 1.75
CA GLN A 162 -0.45 -9.67 2.73
C GLN A 162 0.71 -10.32 1.97
N ILE A 163 1.91 -10.15 2.47
CA ILE A 163 3.15 -10.66 1.92
C ILE A 163 3.75 -11.63 2.93
N GLU A 164 3.97 -12.85 2.48
CA GLU A 164 4.58 -13.92 3.26
C GLU A 164 6.06 -13.62 3.56
N CYS A 165 6.58 -14.16 4.67
CA CYS A 165 7.94 -13.89 5.13
C CYS A 165 9.02 -14.30 4.13
N SER A 166 8.80 -15.40 3.40
CA SER A 166 9.73 -15.96 2.40
C SER A 166 9.63 -15.26 1.05
N ASN A 167 8.70 -14.32 0.88
CA ASN A 167 8.49 -13.67 -0.39
C ASN A 167 9.60 -12.64 -0.66
N THR A 168 10.25 -12.76 -1.81
CA THR A 168 11.34 -11.85 -2.23
C THR A 168 10.89 -10.41 -2.54
N GLU A 169 9.57 -10.16 -2.58
CA GLU A 169 8.94 -8.84 -2.73
C GLU A 169 8.60 -8.19 -1.37
N ARG A 170 8.96 -8.83 -0.26
CA ARG A 170 8.89 -8.25 1.08
C ARG A 170 9.86 -7.07 1.19
N ALA A 171 9.38 -5.95 1.71
CA ALA A 171 10.21 -4.82 2.02
C ALA A 171 11.18 -5.16 3.17
N PRO A 172 12.46 -4.74 3.10
CA PRO A 172 13.37 -4.83 4.23
C PRO A 172 12.86 -4.04 5.43
N SER A 173 13.34 -4.38 6.63
CA SER A 173 12.99 -3.63 7.84
C SER A 173 13.45 -2.17 7.73
N GLY A 174 12.60 -1.23 8.16
CA GLY A 174 12.83 0.22 8.05
C GLY A 174 12.38 0.85 6.72
N CYS A 175 11.94 0.04 5.75
CA CYS A 175 11.47 0.51 4.46
C CYS A 175 9.95 0.68 4.46
N LEU A 176 9.45 1.92 4.54
CA LEU A 176 8.03 2.20 4.39
C LEU A 176 7.60 2.06 2.92
N MET A 177 8.45 2.51 1.99
CA MET A 177 8.28 2.29 0.57
C MET A 177 9.38 1.38 0.05
N TYR A 178 9.01 0.43 -0.80
CA TYR A 178 9.95 -0.49 -1.43
C TYR A 178 9.68 -0.63 -2.93
N TYR A 179 10.71 -0.41 -3.74
CA TYR A 179 10.64 -0.46 -5.19
C TYR A 179 11.53 -1.58 -5.73
N SER A 180 10.96 -2.46 -6.55
CA SER A 180 11.66 -3.60 -7.17
C SER A 180 11.84 -3.49 -8.69
N ALA A 181 11.27 -2.44 -9.31
CA ALA A 181 11.42 -2.19 -10.75
C ALA A 181 12.82 -1.62 -11.08
N ILE A 182 13.31 -1.95 -12.28
CA ILE A 182 14.63 -1.47 -12.79
C ILE A 182 14.67 0.04 -13.06
N SER A 183 13.51 0.68 -13.19
CA SER A 183 13.36 2.13 -13.36
C SER A 183 11.99 2.56 -12.83
N GLY A 184 11.89 3.77 -12.30
CA GLY A 184 10.63 4.30 -11.80
C GLY A 184 10.78 5.72 -11.26
N LYS A 185 9.71 6.22 -10.63
CA LYS A 185 9.73 7.50 -9.92
C LYS A 185 9.55 7.24 -8.43
N VAL A 186 10.38 7.88 -7.63
CA VAL A 186 10.20 7.99 -6.18
C VAL A 186 9.72 9.39 -5.90
N MET A 187 8.68 9.51 -5.09
CA MET A 187 8.03 10.78 -4.78
C MET A 187 7.66 10.77 -3.30
N SER A 188 7.69 11.94 -2.67
CA SER A 188 7.13 12.10 -1.33
C SER A 188 5.61 11.95 -1.35
N PHE A 189 5.03 11.68 -0.19
CA PHE A 189 3.58 11.77 -0.05
C PHE A 189 3.08 13.18 -0.41
N ASN A 190 1.92 13.25 -1.04
CA ASN A 190 1.27 14.45 -1.54
C ASN A 190 2.02 15.27 -2.62
N TYR A 191 3.12 14.73 -3.18
CA TYR A 191 3.83 15.38 -4.28
C TYR A 191 2.96 15.59 -5.52
N ALA A 192 3.02 16.78 -6.11
CA ALA A 192 2.53 17.08 -7.45
C ALA A 192 3.37 18.18 -8.12
N SER A 193 3.35 18.22 -9.45
CA SER A 193 4.10 19.21 -10.25
C SER A 193 3.45 20.60 -10.31
N SER A 194 2.27 20.78 -9.70
CA SER A 194 1.52 22.04 -9.70
C SER A 194 1.06 22.38 -8.28
N GLY A 195 0.91 23.67 -7.97
CA GLY A 195 0.45 24.13 -6.67
C GLY A 195 1.56 24.07 -5.62
N ARG A 196 2.65 24.81 -5.85
CA ARG A 196 3.83 24.84 -4.97
C ARG A 196 4.21 26.27 -4.60
N GLY A 197 4.68 26.45 -3.37
CA GLY A 197 5.09 27.75 -2.80
C GLY A 197 4.08 28.87 -3.05
N ILE A 198 4.53 29.96 -3.68
CA ILE A 198 3.77 31.23 -3.85
C ILE A 198 2.44 31.05 -4.62
N GLU A 199 2.24 29.93 -5.31
CA GLU A 199 1.00 29.64 -6.04
C GLU A 199 -0.20 29.37 -5.12
N LEU A 200 0.03 28.93 -3.87
CA LEU A 200 -1.03 28.55 -2.94
C LEU A 200 -0.72 29.01 -1.51
N PRO A 201 -1.72 29.37 -0.69
CA PRO A 201 -1.51 29.68 0.73
C PRO A 201 -1.20 28.45 1.60
N TRP A 202 -1.06 27.27 0.99
CA TRP A 202 -0.81 25.99 1.65
C TRP A 202 0.34 25.26 0.96
N THR A 203 1.06 24.44 1.72
CA THR A 203 2.15 23.62 1.18
C THR A 203 1.63 22.26 0.74
N ARG A 204 2.34 21.61 -0.18
CA ARG A 204 2.10 20.19 -0.49
C ARG A 204 3.00 19.26 0.32
N GLU A 205 4.06 19.80 0.91
CA GLU A 205 4.94 19.08 1.80
C GLU A 205 4.22 18.80 3.12
N ILE A 206 4.16 17.53 3.51
CA ILE A 206 3.57 17.13 4.79
C ILE A 206 4.64 17.25 5.87
N ALA A 207 4.24 17.83 7.01
CA ALA A 207 5.12 18.01 8.15
C ALA A 207 5.47 16.68 8.81
N ASN A 208 6.67 16.61 9.40
CA ASN A 208 7.14 15.47 10.22
C ASN A 208 7.18 14.13 9.46
N LEU A 209 7.35 14.16 8.14
CA LEU A 209 7.64 12.95 7.36
C LEU A 209 9.04 12.43 7.71
N ASN A 210 9.09 11.24 8.32
CA ASN A 210 10.32 10.51 8.59
C ASN A 210 10.10 9.03 8.27
N TYR A 211 10.55 8.61 7.09
CA TYR A 211 10.38 7.23 6.62
C TYR A 211 11.47 6.82 5.64
N GLY A 212 11.80 5.53 5.61
CA GLY A 212 12.75 4.95 4.66
C GLY A 212 12.09 4.62 3.32
N VAL A 213 12.76 4.99 2.23
CA VAL A 213 12.47 4.47 0.88
C VAL A 213 13.60 3.57 0.46
N CYS A 214 13.27 2.34 0.07
CA CYS A 214 14.25 1.32 -0.31
C CYS A 214 14.06 0.89 -1.75
N ILE A 215 15.18 0.59 -2.42
CA ILE A 215 15.21 0.11 -3.79
C ILE A 215 15.93 -1.23 -3.80
N LYS A 216 15.29 -2.25 -4.38
CA LYS A 216 15.88 -3.58 -4.60
C LYS A 216 16.93 -3.47 -5.71
N MET A 217 18.15 -3.93 -5.43
CA MET A 217 19.15 -4.08 -6.48
C MET A 217 18.71 -5.18 -7.46
N ALA A 218 18.60 -4.83 -8.74
CA ALA A 218 18.24 -5.78 -9.78
C ALA A 218 19.46 -6.66 -10.17
N PRO A 219 19.26 -7.95 -10.50
CA PRO A 219 20.34 -8.80 -11.00
C PRO A 219 21.01 -8.19 -12.23
N ASN A 220 22.34 -8.21 -12.27
CA ASN A 220 23.18 -7.60 -13.33
C ASN A 220 23.19 -6.06 -13.36
N TYR A 221 22.71 -5.38 -12.31
CA TYR A 221 22.86 -3.92 -12.14
C TYR A 221 23.76 -3.61 -10.94
N CYS A 222 24.74 -2.73 -11.13
CA CYS A 222 25.73 -2.39 -10.10
C CYS A 222 25.47 -1.06 -9.39
N THR A 223 24.65 -0.18 -9.96
CA THR A 223 24.44 1.19 -9.47
C THR A 223 23.00 1.64 -9.64
N ILE A 224 22.55 2.54 -8.75
CA ILE A 224 21.31 3.29 -8.89
C ILE A 224 21.68 4.69 -9.36
N GLN A 225 21.00 5.18 -10.40
CA GLN A 225 21.15 6.54 -10.89
C GLN A 225 19.88 7.32 -10.55
N TRP A 226 20.06 8.52 -10.00
CA TRP A 226 18.98 9.46 -9.70
C TRP A 226 19.03 10.63 -10.67
N SER A 227 17.85 11.11 -11.07
CA SER A 227 17.69 12.32 -11.85
C SER A 227 16.40 13.02 -11.47
N GLN A 228 16.39 14.34 -11.52
CA GLN A 228 15.15 15.12 -11.42
C GLN A 228 14.14 14.69 -12.50
N SER A 229 12.86 14.85 -12.21
CA SER A 229 11.81 14.53 -13.18
C SER A 229 11.89 15.49 -14.35
N SER A 230 11.98 14.96 -15.56
CA SER A 230 11.97 15.75 -16.79
C SER A 230 10.72 16.64 -16.86
N GLY A 231 10.91 17.95 -17.04
CA GLY A 231 9.82 18.93 -17.09
C GLY A 231 9.41 19.51 -15.73
N ASP A 232 10.09 19.12 -14.64
CA ASP A 232 9.88 19.72 -13.33
C ASP A 232 11.21 20.04 -12.64
N ALA A 233 11.66 21.30 -12.78
CA ALA A 233 12.90 21.81 -12.19
C ALA A 233 12.86 21.83 -10.65
N TYR A 234 11.68 21.72 -10.04
CA TYR A 234 11.47 21.72 -8.59
C TYR A 234 11.03 20.33 -8.07
N SER A 235 11.27 19.28 -8.86
CA SER A 235 10.95 17.89 -8.46
C SER A 235 11.78 17.40 -7.29
N PHE A 236 12.89 18.07 -7.00
CA PHE A 236 13.72 17.83 -5.84
C PHE A 236 14.40 19.14 -5.43
N THR A 237 14.07 19.61 -4.22
CA THR A 237 14.58 20.86 -3.63
C THR A 237 14.88 20.61 -2.15
N VAL A 238 16.01 21.11 -1.67
CA VAL A 238 16.35 21.10 -0.24
C VAL A 238 16.53 22.55 0.20
N SER A 239 15.44 23.19 0.67
CA SER A 239 15.45 24.61 1.03
C SER A 239 15.46 24.87 2.53
N GLY A 240 15.04 23.90 3.35
CA GLY A 240 14.75 24.13 4.77
C GLY A 240 13.62 25.14 5.03
N ASP A 241 12.94 25.59 3.96
CA ASP A 241 11.89 26.61 3.95
C ASP A 241 10.83 26.24 2.89
N THR A 242 9.59 26.06 3.33
CA THR A 242 8.44 25.68 2.48
C THR A 242 7.99 26.80 1.53
N GLY A 243 8.43 28.05 1.74
CA GLY A 243 8.17 29.21 0.87
C GLY A 243 9.30 29.52 -0.12
N GLY A 244 10.50 29.02 0.13
CA GLY A 244 11.70 29.27 -0.67
C GLY A 244 11.83 28.31 -1.85
N ILE A 245 11.33 28.68 -3.03
CA ILE A 245 11.56 27.93 -4.27
C ILE A 245 12.80 28.50 -4.96
N ALA A 246 13.95 27.83 -4.86
CA ALA A 246 15.14 28.18 -5.63
C ALA A 246 15.67 26.96 -6.38
N THR A 247 15.89 27.08 -7.70
CA THR A 247 16.37 25.99 -8.58
C THR A 247 17.84 25.60 -8.30
N ASP A 248 18.54 26.44 -7.56
CA ASP A 248 19.95 26.35 -7.16
C ASP A 248 20.14 25.77 -5.74
N LEU A 249 19.04 25.56 -4.98
CA LEU A 249 19.03 24.79 -3.73
C LEU A 249 19.02 23.27 -4.03
N LEU A 250 20.09 22.81 -4.69
CA LEU A 250 20.40 21.40 -4.90
C LEU A 250 21.23 20.88 -3.72
N GLY A 251 20.65 20.00 -2.91
CA GLY A 251 21.38 19.21 -1.93
C GLY A 251 21.42 17.75 -2.35
N MET A 252 22.59 17.27 -2.80
CA MET A 252 22.92 15.83 -2.73
C MET A 252 22.83 15.34 -1.29
#